data_AF-A0A5K0Y423-F1
#
_entry.id   AF-A0A5K0Y423-F1
#
_cell.length_a   1.000
_cell.length_b   1.000
_cell.length_c   1.000
_cell.angle_alpha   90.00
_cell.angle_beta   90.00
_cell.angle_gamma   90.00
#
_symmetry.space_group_name_H-M   'P 1'
#
loop_
_entity.id
_entity.type
_entity.pdbx_description
1 polymer ?
#
loop_
_entity_poly.entity_id
_entity_poly.type
_entity_poly.pdbx_seq_one_letter_code
_entity_poly.pdbx_strand_id
1 'polypeptide(L)'
;IWMAGKVSTKADVYSYGILLLEVFTGRKPTDEQFDGYFSLTERVAEAFPVAISDVIDSNLLKESKNIATDRSVAVNDMLVMIMEIGLSYSMVSPNERMDMKEVVIRLRRI
;
A
#
# COMPACT_ATOMS: atom_id res chain seq x y z
N ILE A 1 15.99 -0.12 -7.71
CA ILE A 1 15.04 0.91 -8.21
C ILE A 1 15.23 2.23 -7.43
N TRP A 2 16.47 2.67 -7.19
CA TRP A 2 16.76 4.00 -6.65
C TRP A 2 17.05 4.89 -7.85
N MET A 3 16.08 5.65 -8.34
CA MET A 3 16.33 6.57 -9.46
C MET A 3 17.27 7.70 -9.02
N ALA A 4 18.55 7.54 -9.32
CA ALA A 4 19.57 8.58 -9.49
C ALA A 4 19.77 9.60 -8.35
N GLY A 5 19.52 9.24 -7.08
CA GLY A 5 19.86 10.08 -5.92
C GLY A 5 19.20 11.46 -5.89
N LYS A 6 18.16 11.70 -6.70
CA LYS A 6 17.43 12.97 -6.73
C LYS A 6 16.34 12.97 -5.67
N VAL A 7 16.60 13.72 -4.60
CA VAL A 7 15.59 14.03 -3.58
C VAL A 7 14.53 14.94 -4.21
N SER A 8 13.26 14.56 -4.08
CA SER A 8 12.12 15.36 -4.52
C SER A 8 10.87 14.93 -3.77
N THR A 9 9.88 15.82 -3.66
CA THR A 9 8.58 15.49 -3.07
C THR A 9 7.93 14.28 -3.74
N LYS A 10 8.13 14.09 -5.06
CA LYS A 10 7.60 12.93 -5.79
C LYS A 10 8.35 11.62 -5.46
N ALA A 11 9.62 11.70 -5.07
CA ALA A 11 10.36 10.55 -4.55
C ALA A 11 9.92 10.22 -3.11
N ASP A 12 9.63 11.23 -2.30
CA ASP A 12 9.10 11.04 -0.94
C ASP A 12 7.71 10.38 -0.97
N VAL A 13 6.82 10.85 -1.86
CA VAL A 13 5.48 10.24 -2.08
C VAL A 13 5.60 8.78 -2.48
N TYR A 14 6.52 8.45 -3.39
CA TYR A 14 6.74 7.06 -3.80
C TYR A 14 7.22 6.19 -2.63
N SER A 15 8.21 6.68 -1.89
CA SER A 15 8.74 5.97 -0.73
C SER A 15 7.68 5.76 0.36
N TYR A 16 6.79 6.75 0.54
CA TYR A 16 5.65 6.64 1.44
C TYR A 16 4.63 5.60 0.98
N GLY A 17 4.37 5.50 -0.34
CA GLY A 17 3.56 4.44 -0.92
C GLY A 17 4.10 3.04 -0.63
N ILE A 18 5.41 2.83 -0.84
CA ILE A 18 6.07 1.56 -0.53
C ILE A 18 6.00 1.24 0.96
N LEU A 19 6.25 2.24 1.83
CA LEU A 19 6.17 2.08 3.28
C LEU A 19 4.76 1.66 3.74
N LEU A 20 3.71 2.28 3.18
CA LEU A 20 2.34 1.87 3.46
C LEU A 20 2.11 0.40 3.08
N LEU A 21 2.51 0.00 1.87
CA LEU A 21 2.36 -1.38 1.45
C LEU A 21 3.16 -2.35 2.34
N GLU A 22 4.39 -2.00 2.72
CA GLU A 22 5.23 -2.79 3.62
C GLU A 22 4.57 -2.98 5.00
N VAL A 23 4.03 -1.91 5.61
CA VAL A 23 3.38 -1.96 6.92
C VAL A 23 2.16 -2.87 6.91
N PHE A 24 1.31 -2.76 5.90
CA PHE A 24 0.04 -3.51 5.88
C PHE A 24 0.18 -4.94 5.36
N THR A 25 1.21 -5.23 4.57
CA THR A 25 1.51 -6.60 4.12
C THR A 25 2.45 -7.36 5.06
N GLY A 26 3.21 -6.64 5.90
CA GLY A 26 4.27 -7.22 6.72
C GLY A 26 5.46 -7.74 5.88
N ARG A 27 5.59 -7.29 4.63
CA ARG A 27 6.61 -7.75 3.66
C ARG A 27 7.57 -6.63 3.32
N LYS A 28 8.87 -6.93 3.32
CA LYS A 28 9.85 -5.93 2.89
C LYS A 28 9.86 -5.86 1.38
N PRO A 29 9.99 -4.68 0.77
CA PRO A 29 10.14 -4.55 -0.68
C PRO A 29 11.43 -5.21 -1.22
N THR A 30 12.34 -5.61 -0.33
CA THR A 30 13.61 -6.29 -0.62
C THR A 30 13.63 -7.76 -0.21
N ASP A 31 12.49 -8.35 0.17
CA ASP A 31 12.42 -9.79 0.42
C ASP A 31 12.86 -10.56 -0.83
N GLU A 32 13.51 -11.73 -0.67
CA GLU A 32 14.10 -12.50 -1.78
C GLU A 32 13.09 -12.88 -2.88
N GLN A 33 11.81 -12.96 -2.52
CA GLN A 33 10.71 -13.19 -3.47
C GLN A 33 10.45 -12.02 -4.43
N PHE A 34 11.06 -10.85 -4.19
CA PHE A 34 10.95 -9.66 -5.01
C PHE A 34 12.29 -9.39 -5.71
N ASP A 35 12.42 -9.89 -6.93
CA ASP A 35 13.69 -9.97 -7.68
C ASP A 35 13.81 -8.93 -8.80
N GLY A 36 12.92 -7.95 -8.83
CA GLY A 36 12.86 -6.89 -9.84
C GLY A 36 12.00 -7.22 -11.06
N TYR A 37 11.62 -8.49 -11.26
CA TYR A 37 10.56 -8.89 -12.19
C TYR A 37 9.19 -8.93 -11.51
N PHE A 38 9.19 -9.17 -10.20
CA PHE A 38 7.99 -9.15 -9.38
C PHE A 38 8.25 -8.29 -8.14
N SER A 39 7.47 -7.24 -7.97
CA SER A 39 7.59 -6.25 -6.90
C SER A 39 6.46 -6.41 -5.88
N LEU A 40 6.67 -5.89 -4.68
CA LEU A 40 5.61 -5.80 -3.66
C LEU A 40 4.36 -5.08 -4.21
N THR A 41 4.57 -4.04 -5.02
CA THR A 41 3.49 -3.30 -5.68
C THR A 41 2.69 -4.14 -6.67
N GLU A 42 3.37 -4.97 -7.48
CA GLU A 42 2.69 -5.87 -8.43
C GLU A 42 1.90 -6.95 -7.70
N ARG A 43 2.49 -7.55 -6.65
CA ARG A 43 1.78 -8.53 -5.81
C ARG A 43 0.49 -7.96 -5.21
N VAL A 44 0.54 -6.72 -4.70
CA VAL A 44 -0.64 -6.06 -4.14
C VAL A 44 -1.64 -5.71 -5.24
N ALA A 45 -1.17 -5.26 -6.41
CA ALA A 45 -2.03 -4.94 -7.54
C ALA A 45 -2.79 -6.16 -8.07
N GLU A 46 -2.17 -7.34 -8.12
CA GLU A 46 -2.83 -8.59 -8.54
C GLU A 46 -3.93 -9.03 -7.57
N ALA A 47 -3.76 -8.77 -6.28
CA ALA A 47 -4.72 -9.11 -5.26
C ALA A 47 -5.86 -8.08 -5.12
N PHE A 48 -5.66 -6.85 -5.61
CA PHE A 48 -6.58 -5.74 -5.38
C PHE A 48 -7.78 -5.75 -6.37
N PRO A 49 -9.00 -5.40 -5.92
CA PRO A 49 -9.43 -5.20 -4.53
C PRO A 49 -9.94 -6.49 -3.86
N VAL A 50 -10.22 -7.54 -4.64
CA VAL A 50 -11.04 -8.68 -4.20
C VAL A 50 -10.30 -9.62 -3.25
N ALA A 51 -9.04 -9.92 -3.54
CA ALA A 51 -8.21 -10.86 -2.79
C ALA A 51 -7.25 -10.15 -1.84
N ILE A 52 -7.58 -8.91 -1.41
CA ILE A 52 -6.65 -8.09 -0.62
C ILE A 52 -6.28 -8.76 0.72
N SER A 53 -7.16 -9.57 1.30
CA SER A 53 -6.89 -10.37 2.49
C SER A 53 -5.72 -11.34 2.33
N ASP A 54 -5.38 -11.73 1.10
CA ASP A 54 -4.33 -12.72 0.84
C ASP A 54 -2.92 -12.09 0.87
N VAL A 55 -2.87 -10.75 0.87
CA VAL A 55 -1.62 -9.99 0.93
C VAL A 55 -1.45 -9.21 2.23
N ILE A 56 -2.52 -8.97 3.00
CA ILE A 56 -2.45 -8.31 4.31
C ILE A 56 -1.78 -9.22 5.35
N ASP A 57 -1.01 -8.62 6.26
CA ASP A 57 -0.37 -9.34 7.37
C ASP A 57 -1.42 -10.12 8.19
N SER A 58 -1.16 -11.40 8.39
CA SER A 58 -2.07 -12.31 9.08
C SER A 58 -2.36 -11.91 10.53
N ASN A 59 -1.46 -11.18 11.20
CA ASN A 59 -1.66 -10.65 12.54
C ASN A 59 -2.69 -9.53 12.53
N LEU A 60 -2.64 -8.62 11.55
CA LEU A 60 -3.64 -7.57 11.36
C LEU A 60 -5.03 -8.16 11.07
N LEU A 61 -5.10 -9.21 10.24
CA LEU A 61 -6.36 -9.92 9.96
C LEU A 61 -6.91 -10.70 11.15
N LYS A 62 -6.05 -11.20 12.05
CA LYS A 62 -6.50 -11.86 13.28
C LYS A 62 -7.12 -10.85 14.24
N GLU A 63 -6.52 -9.68 14.39
CA GLU A 63 -7.08 -8.60 15.20
C GLU A 63 -8.44 -8.14 14.66
N SER A 64 -8.60 -8.04 13.33
CA SER A 64 -9.87 -7.66 12.71
C SER A 64 -10.99 -8.69 12.90
N LYS A 65 -10.66 -9.98 13.13
CA LYS A 65 -11.68 -11.02 13.38
C LYS A 65 -12.14 -11.09 14.83
N ASN A 66 -11.40 -10.46 15.75
CA ASN A 66 -11.71 -10.44 17.18
C ASN A 66 -12.65 -9.29 17.58
N ILE A 67 -13.07 -8.45 16.63
CA ILE A 67 -13.99 -7.33 16.85
C ILE A 67 -15.39 -7.65 16.31
N ALA A 68 -16.41 -6.91 16.76
CA ALA A 68 -17.79 -7.08 16.31
C ALA A 68 -17.90 -7.00 14.77
N THR A 69 -18.84 -7.75 14.17
CA THR A 69 -18.99 -7.89 12.71
C THR A 69 -19.03 -6.56 11.96
N ASP A 70 -19.80 -5.58 12.44
CA ASP A 70 -19.89 -4.25 11.80
C ASP A 70 -18.55 -3.51 11.81
N ARG A 71 -17.75 -3.67 12.87
CA ARG A 71 -16.40 -3.11 12.95
C ARG A 71 -15.43 -3.87 12.03
N SER A 72 -15.61 -5.17 11.85
CA SER A 72 -14.79 -5.95 10.90
C SER A 72 -15.02 -5.53 9.45
N VAL A 73 -16.26 -5.17 9.08
CA VAL A 73 -16.57 -4.65 7.73
C VAL A 73 -15.89 -3.30 7.52
N ALA A 74 -16.03 -2.36 8.47
CA ALA A 74 -15.37 -1.06 8.40
C ALA A 74 -13.85 -1.16 8.30
N VAL A 75 -13.23 -2.10 9.02
CA VAL A 75 -11.78 -2.35 8.92
C VAL A 75 -11.41 -2.91 7.54
N ASN A 76 -12.23 -3.76 6.94
CA ASN A 76 -11.97 -4.25 5.59
C ASN A 76 -12.01 -3.12 4.55
N ASP A 77 -13.03 -2.26 4.61
CA ASP A 77 -13.13 -1.08 3.76
C ASP A 77 -11.93 -0.15 3.94
N MET A 78 -11.49 0.05 5.19
CA MET A 78 -10.29 0.81 5.53
C MET A 78 -9.04 0.23 4.87
N LEU A 79 -8.85 -1.09 4.94
CA LEU A 79 -7.72 -1.77 4.32
C LEU A 79 -7.74 -1.62 2.80
N VAL A 80 -8.91 -1.76 2.15
CA VAL A 80 -9.04 -1.53 0.71
C VAL A 80 -8.63 -0.11 0.34
N MET A 81 -9.14 0.90 1.07
CA MET A 81 -8.78 2.30 0.82
C MET A 81 -7.27 2.57 0.99
N ILE A 82 -6.66 2.04 2.05
CA ILE A 82 -5.22 2.19 2.31
C ILE A 82 -4.39 1.54 1.20
N MET A 83 -4.78 0.37 0.72
CA MET A 83 -4.04 -0.33 -0.34
C MET A 83 -4.19 0.37 -1.69
N GLU A 84 -5.38 0.89 -2.02
CA GLU A 84 -5.58 1.73 -3.21
C GLU A 84 -4.66 2.97 -3.17
N ILE A 85 -4.57 3.58 -1.99
CA ILE A 85 -3.71 4.72 -1.71
C ILE A 85 -2.23 4.34 -1.91
N GLY A 86 -1.78 3.24 -1.30
CA GLY A 86 -0.39 2.75 -1.41
C GLY A 86 0.01 2.45 -2.85
N LEU A 87 -0.87 1.81 -3.63
CA LEU A 87 -0.67 1.53 -5.06
C LEU A 87 -0.58 2.81 -5.88
N SER A 88 -1.46 3.77 -5.64
CA SER A 88 -1.47 5.07 -6.34
C SER A 88 -0.19 5.88 -6.10
N TYR A 89 0.43 5.73 -4.93
CA TYR A 89 1.67 6.44 -4.59
C TYR A 89 2.92 5.76 -5.14
N SER A 90 2.86 4.44 -5.29
CA SER A 90 3.97 3.62 -5.74
C SER A 90 4.04 3.47 -7.26
N MET A 91 3.33 4.31 -8.02
CA MET A 91 3.40 4.33 -9.48
C MET A 91 4.81 4.72 -9.96
N VAL A 92 5.36 3.97 -10.90
CA VAL A 92 6.72 4.21 -11.42
C VAL A 92 6.80 5.54 -12.17
N SER A 93 5.76 5.91 -12.92
CA SER A 93 5.68 7.18 -13.65
C SER A 93 5.42 8.38 -12.72
N PRO A 94 6.32 9.37 -12.64
CA PRO A 94 6.12 10.56 -11.79
C PRO A 94 4.88 11.40 -12.15
N ASN A 95 4.44 11.34 -13.41
CA ASN A 95 3.29 12.08 -13.92
C ASN A 95 1.96 11.42 -13.55
N GLU A 96 1.96 10.11 -13.29
CA GLU A 96 0.77 9.36 -12.86
C GLU A 96 0.65 9.36 -11.33
N ARG A 97 1.74 9.68 -10.60
CA ARG A 97 1.71 9.83 -9.14
C ARG A 97 0.87 11.04 -8.72
N MET A 98 -0.04 10.80 -7.79
CA MET A 98 -0.85 11.82 -7.12
C MET A 98 0.02 12.91 -6.45
N ASP A 99 -0.52 14.12 -6.25
CA ASP A 99 0.15 15.19 -5.51
C ASP A 99 0.04 14.98 -4.00
N MET A 100 1.04 15.41 -3.21
CA MET A 100 1.04 15.26 -1.75
C MET A 100 -0.17 15.95 -1.07
N LYS A 101 -0.73 17.00 -1.67
CA LYS A 101 -1.96 17.63 -1.17
C LYS A 101 -3.17 16.70 -1.29
N GLU A 102 -3.29 16.01 -2.42
CA GLU A 102 -4.35 15.04 -2.68
C GLU A 102 -4.17 13.79 -1.79
N VAL A 103 -2.91 13.45 -1.48
CA VAL A 103 -2.58 12.39 -0.50
C VAL A 103 -3.18 12.68 0.86
N VAL A 104 -2.94 13.87 1.40
CA VAL A 104 -3.47 14.28 2.71
C VAL A 104 -4.99 14.32 2.70
N ILE A 105 -5.61 14.74 1.59
CA ILE A 105 -7.08 14.75 1.45
C ILE A 105 -7.63 13.33 1.54
N ARG A 106 -7.05 12.36 0.83
CA ARG A 106 -7.52 10.96 0.87
C ARG A 106 -7.29 10.31 2.23
N LEU A 107 -6.12 10.51 2.85
CA LEU A 107 -5.84 9.95 4.17
C LEU A 107 -6.77 10.51 5.25
N ARG A 108 -7.20 11.78 5.18
CA ARG A 108 -8.18 12.37 6.12
C ARG A 108 -9.59 11.79 6.00
N ARG A 109 -9.89 11.09 4.91
CA ARG A 109 -11.22 10.47 4.67
C ARG A 109 -11.30 9.05 5.21
N ILE A 110 -10.15 8.48 5.61
CA ILE A 110 -10.03 7.24 6.36
C ILE A 110 -10.19 7.56 7.85
#